data_AF-A0AAX3LT45-F1
#
_entry.id   AF-A0AAX3LT45-F1
#
_cell.length_a   1.000
_cell.length_b   1.000
_cell.length_c   1.000
_cell.angle_alpha   90.00
_cell.angle_beta   90.00
_cell.angle_gamma   90.00
#
_symmetry.space_group_name_H-M   'P 1'
#
loop_
_entity.id
_entity.type
_entity.pdbx_description
1 polymer ?
#
loop_
_entity_poly.entity_id
_entity_poly.type
_entity_poly.pdbx_seq_one_letter_code
_entity_poly.pdbx_strand_id
1 'polypeptide(L)'
;MTNPWRGEVSLVIDGERHEARLTLGALAELEAALQADSLVALVERFENNRFSSRDVVALLLAGLRGGGAEMDAATLEHAQIEGGPMTAARAAAELLARAFTVQA
;
A
#
# COMPACT_ATOMS: atom_id res chain seq x y z
N MET A 1 12.27 -7.27 -12.31
CA MET A 1 13.19 -7.53 -11.18
C MET A 1 12.96 -6.42 -10.18
N THR A 2 12.20 -6.68 -9.13
CA THR A 2 11.93 -5.74 -8.04
C THR A 2 13.25 -5.36 -7.40
N ASN A 3 13.51 -4.06 -7.25
CA ASN A 3 14.72 -3.59 -6.58
C ASN A 3 14.40 -3.46 -5.08
N PRO A 4 14.85 -4.38 -4.21
CA PRO A 4 14.51 -4.35 -2.79
C PRO A 4 14.98 -3.07 -2.08
N TRP A 5 15.92 -2.33 -2.70
CA TRP A 5 16.49 -1.09 -2.19
C TRP A 5 15.60 0.16 -2.44
N ARG A 6 14.50 0.06 -3.20
CA ARG A 6 13.57 1.18 -3.46
C ARG A 6 12.30 1.18 -2.61
N GLY A 7 12.13 0.20 -1.71
CA GLY A 7 10.90 0.05 -0.94
C GLY A 7 9.71 -0.45 -1.78
N GLU A 8 9.97 -1.13 -2.89
CA GLU A 8 8.96 -1.64 -3.83
C GLU A 8 8.38 -2.99 -3.37
N VAL A 9 7.06 -3.13 -3.39
CA VAL A 9 6.33 -4.37 -3.11
C VAL A 9 5.57 -4.80 -4.36
N SER A 10 5.76 -6.03 -4.80
CA SER A 10 5.09 -6.56 -5.98
C SER A 10 3.78 -7.27 -5.61
N LEU A 11 2.75 -7.03 -6.41
CA LEU A 11 1.43 -7.66 -6.29
C LEU A 11 0.99 -8.19 -7.66
N VAL A 12 0.17 -9.23 -7.66
CA VAL A 12 -0.52 -9.68 -8.87
C VAL A 12 -1.99 -9.34 -8.73
N ILE A 13 -2.51 -8.56 -9.67
CA ILE A 13 -3.88 -8.04 -9.70
C ILE A 13 -4.45 -8.40 -11.08
N ASP A 14 -5.56 -9.13 -11.11
CA ASP A 14 -6.18 -9.61 -12.35
C ASP A 14 -5.23 -10.38 -13.29
N GLY A 15 -4.23 -11.05 -12.71
CA GLY A 15 -3.20 -11.80 -13.44
C GLY A 15 -2.03 -10.95 -13.94
N GLU A 16 -2.07 -9.63 -13.77
CA GLU A 16 -0.99 -8.72 -14.12
C GLU A 16 -0.13 -8.37 -12.89
N ARG A 17 1.19 -8.32 -13.07
CA ARG A 17 2.11 -7.95 -12.01
C ARG A 17 2.24 -6.43 -11.95
N HIS A 18 1.94 -5.86 -10.78
CA HIS A 18 2.13 -4.46 -10.45
C HIS A 18 3.22 -4.29 -9.40
N GLU A 19 4.00 -3.21 -9.51
CA GLU A 19 4.91 -2.76 -8.47
C GLU A 19 4.23 -1.63 -7.70
N ALA A 20 4.27 -1.68 -6.38
CA ALA A 20 3.76 -0.65 -5.49
C ALA A 20 4.92 -0.06 -4.67
N ARG A 21 4.89 1.25 -4.43
CA ARG A 21 5.82 1.93 -3.51
C ARG A 21 5.15 3.16 -2.90
N LEU A 22 5.48 3.47 -1.65
CA LEU A 22 5.00 4.69 -0.99
C LEU A 22 6.00 5.83 -1.24
N THR A 23 5.72 6.64 -2.26
CA THR A 23 6.41 7.92 -2.46
C THR A 23 5.90 8.98 -1.47
N LEU A 24 6.59 10.11 -1.34
CA LEU A 24 6.08 11.23 -0.53
C LEU A 24 4.68 11.70 -0.99
N GLY A 25 4.43 11.70 -2.30
CA GLY A 25 3.10 12.02 -2.83
C GLY A 25 2.05 10.98 -2.44
N ALA A 26 2.38 9.68 -2.54
CA ALA A 26 1.49 8.60 -2.12
C ALA A 26 1.19 8.64 -0.61
N LEU A 27 2.18 8.98 0.20
CA LEU A 27 2.00 9.16 1.65
C LEU A 27 1.05 10.33 1.96
N ALA A 28 1.22 11.46 1.28
CA ALA A 28 0.33 12.62 1.44
C ALA A 28 -1.12 12.31 0.98
N GLU A 29 -1.29 11.58 -0.13
CA GLU A 29 -2.59 11.08 -0.56
C GLU A 29 -3.24 10.16 0.48
N LEU A 30 -2.43 9.28 1.09
CA LEU A 30 -2.90 8.32 2.07
C LEU A 30 -3.36 9.00 3.38
N GLU A 31 -2.59 9.98 3.88
CA GLU A 31 -2.99 10.77 5.05
C GLU A 31 -4.32 11.48 4.83
N ALA A 32 -4.49 12.09 3.65
CA ALA A 32 -5.74 12.74 3.28
C ALA A 32 -6.91 11.74 3.16
N ALA A 33 -6.68 10.58 2.55
CA ALA A 33 -7.71 9.55 2.35
C ALA A 33 -8.15 8.90 3.67
N LEU A 34 -7.22 8.67 4.59
CA LEU A 34 -7.48 8.00 5.86
C LEU A 34 -7.79 8.95 7.02
N GLN A 35 -7.76 10.26 6.76
CA GLN A 35 -7.95 11.32 7.76
C GLN A 35 -7.07 11.11 8.99
N ALA A 36 -5.83 10.69 8.77
CA ALA A 36 -4.90 10.41 9.86
C ALA A 36 -4.21 11.70 10.30
N ASP A 37 -4.01 11.84 11.61
CA ASP A 37 -3.33 13.01 12.18
C ASP A 37 -1.84 13.06 11.83
N SER A 38 -1.24 11.90 11.53
CA SER A 38 0.14 11.79 11.05
C SER A 38 0.43 10.41 10.45
N LEU A 39 1.52 10.33 9.68
CA LEU A 39 2.12 9.07 9.25
C LEU A 39 2.42 8.09 10.40
N VAL A 40 2.85 8.60 11.56
CA VAL A 40 3.12 7.74 12.74
C VAL A 40 1.82 7.10 13.24
N ALA A 41 0.73 7.87 13.32
CA ALA A 41 -0.58 7.35 13.70
C ALA A 41 -1.11 6.30 12.71
N LEU A 42 -0.80 6.43 11.41
CA LEU A 42 -1.09 5.39 10.41
C LEU A 42 -0.33 4.10 10.70
N VAL A 43 0.98 4.19 10.96
CA VAL A 43 1.81 3.01 11.27
C VAL A 43 1.29 2.30 12.52
N GLU A 44 1.07 3.03 13.61
CA GLU A 44 0.55 2.46 14.87
C GLU A 44 -0.80 1.75 14.66
N ARG A 45 -1.68 2.32 13.83
CA ARG A 45 -2.98 1.72 13.52
C ARG A 45 -2.84 0.37 12.82
N PHE A 46 -1.90 0.25 11.89
CA PHE A 46 -1.64 -0.99 11.17
C PHE A 46 -0.94 -2.04 12.05
N GLU A 47 0.05 -1.63 12.85
CA GLU A 47 0.76 -2.53 13.78
C GLU A 47 -0.16 -3.13 14.85
N ASN A 48 -1.15 -2.36 15.32
CA ASN A 48 -2.13 -2.81 16.30
C ASN A 48 -3.28 -3.64 15.68
N ASN A 49 -3.20 -4.04 14.41
CA ASN A 49 -4.29 -4.69 13.66
C ASN A 49 -5.61 -3.90 13.68
N ARG A 50 -5.54 -2.58 13.83
CA ARG A 50 -6.71 -1.67 13.85
C ARG A 50 -7.00 -1.11 12.46
N PHE A 51 -6.79 -1.92 11.42
CA PHE A 51 -7.09 -1.60 10.05
C PHE A 51 -8.35 -2.34 9.57
N SER A 52 -9.09 -1.66 8.71
CA SER A 52 -10.25 -2.17 7.99
C SER A 52 -9.85 -2.55 6.56
N SER A 53 -10.73 -3.25 5.85
CA SER A 53 -10.55 -3.52 4.41
C SER A 53 -10.37 -2.22 3.60
N ARG A 54 -11.07 -1.14 3.99
CA ARG A 54 -10.93 0.17 3.34
C ARG A 54 -9.54 0.75 3.50
N ASP A 55 -8.92 0.58 4.67
CA ASP A 55 -7.57 1.08 4.91
C ASP A 55 -6.54 0.33 4.05
N VAL A 56 -6.72 -0.99 3.92
CA VAL A 56 -5.89 -1.82 3.04
C VAL A 56 -6.04 -1.36 1.59
N VAL A 57 -7.27 -1.16 1.10
CA VAL A 57 -7.53 -0.68 -0.27
C VAL A 57 -6.91 0.69 -0.51
N ALA A 58 -7.11 1.65 0.41
CA ALA A 58 -6.54 3.00 0.28
C ALA A 58 -5.00 2.96 0.23
N LEU A 59 -4.38 2.13 1.06
CA LEU A 59 -2.93 2.00 1.12
C LEU A 59 -2.35 1.33 -0.12
N LEU A 60 -2.98 0.25 -0.58
CA LEU A 60 -2.60 -0.40 -1.83
C LEU A 60 -2.76 0.54 -3.02
N LEU A 61 -3.86 1.28 -3.09
CA LEU A 61 -4.09 2.27 -4.15
C LEU A 61 -2.99 3.35 -4.17
N ALA A 62 -2.67 3.92 -3.00
CA ALA A 62 -1.58 4.89 -2.87
C ALA A 62 -0.23 4.28 -3.29
N GLY A 63 0.06 3.06 -2.85
CA GLY A 63 1.27 2.34 -3.22
C GLY A 63 1.38 2.05 -4.72
N LEU A 64 0.32 1.55 -5.34
CA LEU A 64 0.25 1.22 -6.76
C LEU A 64 0.44 2.47 -7.63
N ARG A 65 -0.21 3.59 -7.28
CA ARG A 65 0.00 4.88 -7.94
C ARG A 65 1.43 5.38 -7.77
N GLY A 66 1.97 5.26 -6.56
CA GLY A 66 3.38 5.57 -6.30
C GLY A 66 4.33 4.73 -7.16
N GLY A 67 3.98 3.48 -7.44
CA GLY A 67 4.68 2.55 -8.34
C GLY A 67 4.48 2.80 -9.83
N GLY A 68 3.62 3.75 -10.20
CA GLY A 68 3.35 4.14 -11.59
C GLY A 68 2.15 3.45 -12.24
N ALA A 69 1.34 2.71 -11.47
CA ALA A 69 0.09 2.16 -11.99
C ALA A 69 -0.98 3.26 -12.10
N GLU A 70 -1.63 3.35 -13.26
CA GLU A 70 -2.82 4.17 -13.46
C GLU A 70 -4.06 3.40 -12.98
N MET A 71 -4.24 3.33 -11.66
CA MET A 71 -5.35 2.61 -11.02
C MET A 71 -6.19 3.55 -10.15
N ASP A 72 -7.51 3.36 -10.19
CA ASP A 72 -8.46 4.05 -9.33
C ASP A 72 -9.06 3.11 -8.27
N ALA A 73 -9.74 3.69 -7.29
CA ALA A 73 -10.33 2.95 -6.18
C ALA A 73 -11.38 1.95 -6.67
N ALA A 74 -12.23 2.36 -7.61
CA ALA A 74 -13.30 1.53 -8.15
C ALA A 74 -12.75 0.29 -8.86
N THR A 75 -11.67 0.44 -9.65
CA THR A 75 -11.00 -0.67 -10.32
C THR A 75 -10.42 -1.63 -9.28
N LEU A 76 -9.68 -1.13 -8.29
CA LEU A 76 -9.06 -1.96 -7.26
C LEU A 76 -10.09 -2.71 -6.40
N GLU A 77 -11.24 -2.10 -6.12
CA GLU A 77 -12.34 -2.72 -5.37
C GLU A 77 -12.97 -3.93 -6.08
N HIS A 78 -12.95 -3.94 -7.42
CA HIS A 78 -13.47 -5.05 -8.24
C HIS A 78 -12.38 -6.03 -8.69
N ALA A 79 -11.11 -5.68 -8.48
CA ALA A 79 -9.97 -6.46 -8.92
C ALA A 79 -9.70 -7.68 -8.04
N GLN A 80 -9.14 -8.72 -8.64
CA GLN A 80 -8.74 -9.94 -7.95
C GLN A 80 -7.24 -9.93 -7.65
N ILE A 81 -6.91 -9.85 -6.37
CA ILE A 81 -5.53 -9.99 -5.89
C ILE A 81 -5.18 -11.48 -5.76
N GLU A 82 -4.08 -11.90 -6.38
CA GLU A 82 -3.59 -13.28 -6.26
C GLU A 82 -3.26 -13.63 -4.80
N GLY A 83 -3.74 -14.78 -4.32
CA GLY A 83 -3.66 -15.17 -2.91
C GLY A 83 -4.67 -14.47 -1.99
N GLY A 84 -5.53 -13.60 -2.54
CA GLY A 84 -6.71 -13.06 -1.87
C GLY A 84 -6.41 -11.96 -0.83
N PRO A 85 -7.38 -11.69 0.07
CA PRO A 85 -7.33 -10.50 0.94
C PRO A 85 -6.19 -10.52 1.96
N MET A 86 -5.69 -11.71 2.35
CA MET A 86 -4.55 -11.81 3.25
C MET A 86 -3.24 -11.38 2.58
N THR A 87 -3.06 -11.71 1.29
CA THR A 87 -1.91 -11.22 0.51
C THR A 87 -1.97 -9.70 0.36
N ALA A 88 -3.17 -9.16 0.09
CA ALA A 88 -3.41 -7.72 0.01
C ALA A 88 -3.00 -7.00 1.30
N ALA A 89 -3.46 -7.51 2.46
CA ALA A 89 -3.13 -6.93 3.76
C ALA A 89 -1.63 -7.02 4.07
N ARG A 90 -0.97 -8.15 3.74
CA ARG A 90 0.48 -8.32 3.92
C ARG A 90 1.27 -7.33 3.07
N ALA A 91 0.91 -7.17 1.80
CA ALA A 91 1.59 -6.22 0.93
C ALA A 91 1.40 -4.78 1.41
N ALA A 92 0.21 -4.44 1.93
CA ALA A 92 -0.03 -3.13 2.53
C ALA A 92 0.84 -2.89 3.77
N ALA A 93 0.93 -3.86 4.68
CA ALA A 93 1.81 -3.78 5.84
C ALA A 93 3.29 -3.67 5.43
N GLU A 94 3.70 -4.42 4.40
CA GLU A 94 5.06 -4.40 3.89
C GLU A 94 5.43 -3.05 3.25
N LEU A 95 4.49 -2.42 2.53
CA LEU A 95 4.66 -1.07 1.99
C LEU A 95 4.94 -0.05 3.11
N LEU A 96 4.15 -0.08 4.19
CA LEU A 96 4.40 0.79 5.35
C LEU A 96 5.75 0.50 5.98
N ALA A 97 6.05 -0.76 6.27
CA ALA A 97 7.31 -1.14 6.88
C ALA A 97 8.50 -0.60 6.07
N ARG A 98 8.49 -0.78 4.74
CA ARG A 98 9.56 -0.31 3.85
C ARG A 98 9.63 1.21 3.72
N ALA A 99 8.52 1.93 3.89
CA ALA A 99 8.50 3.38 3.84
C ALA A 99 9.12 4.04 5.08
N PHE A 100 9.05 3.37 6.23
CA PHE A 100 9.50 3.91 7.52
C PHE A 100 10.73 3.19 8.11
N THR A 101 11.25 2.15 7.45
CA THR A 101 12.56 1.60 7.79
C THR A 101 13.65 2.64 7.52
N VAL A 102 14.11 3.32 8.58
CA VAL A 102 15.35 4.08 8.55
C VAL A 102 16.49 3.08 8.46
N GLN A 103 17.16 3.01 7.31
CA GLN A 103 18.44 2.31 7.22
C GLN A 103 19.45 3.14 8.02
N ALA A 104 19.90 2.60 9.16
CA ALA A 104 21.03 3.14 9.90
C ALA A 104 22.34 2.92 9.13
#